data_AF-A0AAX3HSU3-F1
#
_entry.id   AF-A0AAX3HSU3-F1
#
_cell.length_a   1.000
_cell.length_b   1.000
_cell.length_c   1.000
_cell.angle_alpha   90.00
_cell.angle_beta   90.00
_cell.angle_gamma   90.00
#
_symmetry.space_group_name_H-M   'P 1'
#
loop_
_entity.id
_entity.type
_entity.pdbx_description
1 polymer ?
#
loop_
_entity_poly.entity_id
_entity_poly.type
_entity_poly.pdbx_seq_one_letter_code
_entity_poly.pdbx_strand_id
1 'polypeptide(L)'
;MKKLLSIATAAVFGLGIFAGSAKAETIVTTDVLNVRENPNVESKLVGKVLSGNTLDVINTENGWTKIKLNGKEAFVSAEFTRSTYYVTAGVLNVRAGANTDSEILGKLNKDDVIETTNQVQNEWLQFDYNGKVGYVHVPFLTGTAPVIEKKEVVAQEEAPVKNNTAVKNKESVKSNDSIKNVESSKPVVKEKPAAKPVAKSTEKSAPTGGREITVEATAYTADPSENGSYGGRVLTAMGHDLTANPNMKVIAVDPKVIPLGSKVWVEGYGEAIAGDTGGAIKGNRIDVLVGSDGSANSWGRKSVKVKVIQ
;
A
#
# COMPACT_ATOMS: atom_id res chain seq x y z
N MET A 1 -10.10 -8.33 -73.57
CA MET A 1 -11.42 -8.18 -72.91
C MET A 1 -11.85 -9.52 -72.32
N LYS A 2 -11.63 -9.74 -71.02
CA LYS A 2 -12.24 -10.85 -70.26
C LYS A 2 -12.58 -10.33 -68.85
N LYS A 3 -13.76 -10.71 -68.38
CA LYS A 3 -14.66 -10.01 -67.47
C LYS A 3 -14.23 -10.07 -66.00
N LEU A 4 -14.42 -8.97 -65.28
CA LEU A 4 -14.44 -8.90 -63.81
C LEU A 4 -15.71 -9.60 -63.30
N LEU A 5 -15.57 -10.64 -62.47
CA LEU A 5 -16.65 -11.11 -61.60
C LEU A 5 -16.48 -10.47 -60.22
N SER A 6 -17.43 -9.60 -59.91
CA SER A 6 -17.71 -9.10 -58.57
C SER A 6 -18.33 -10.23 -57.73
N ILE A 7 -17.79 -10.48 -56.54
CA ILE A 7 -18.46 -11.26 -55.49
C ILE A 7 -18.56 -10.34 -54.28
N ALA A 8 -19.72 -9.71 -54.14
CA ALA A 8 -20.12 -9.03 -52.91
C ALA A 8 -20.46 -10.12 -51.88
N THR A 9 -19.60 -10.29 -50.88
CA THR A 9 -19.92 -11.15 -49.73
C THR A 9 -20.59 -10.25 -48.68
N ALA A 10 -21.91 -10.37 -48.58
CA ALA A 10 -22.69 -9.75 -47.53
C ALA A 10 -22.37 -10.45 -46.20
N ALA A 11 -21.69 -9.74 -45.29
CA ALA A 11 -21.52 -10.18 -43.92
C ALA A 11 -22.88 -10.03 -43.20
N VAL A 12 -23.53 -11.16 -42.97
CA VAL A 12 -24.67 -11.25 -42.05
C VAL A 12 -24.14 -10.98 -40.65
N PHE A 13 -24.32 -9.76 -40.16
CA PHE A 13 -24.15 -9.44 -38.74
C PHE A 13 -25.28 -10.12 -37.97
N GLY A 14 -25.04 -11.36 -37.55
CA GLY A 14 -25.84 -11.97 -36.50
C GLY A 14 -25.76 -11.08 -35.26
N LEU A 15 -26.91 -10.79 -34.65
CA LEU A 15 -27.01 -10.24 -33.31
C LEU A 15 -26.39 -11.26 -32.32
N GLY A 16 -25.06 -11.23 -32.22
CA GLY A 16 -24.35 -11.85 -31.12
C GLY A 16 -24.60 -11.01 -29.89
N ILE A 17 -25.17 -11.64 -28.87
CA ILE A 17 -25.31 -11.08 -27.53
C ILE A 17 -23.88 -10.71 -27.08
N PHE A 18 -23.58 -9.42 -26.98
CA PHE A 18 -22.32 -8.96 -26.38
C PHE A 18 -22.37 -9.28 -24.89
N ALA A 19 -21.82 -10.42 -24.50
CA ALA A 19 -21.55 -10.73 -23.11
C ALA A 19 -20.56 -9.68 -22.61
N GLY A 20 -20.98 -8.85 -21.66
CA GLY A 20 -20.13 -7.81 -21.10
C GLY A 20 -18.79 -8.39 -20.66
N SER A 21 -17.70 -7.72 -21.03
CA SER A 21 -16.35 -8.06 -20.60
C SER A 21 -16.33 -8.29 -19.09
N ALA A 22 -15.90 -9.47 -18.65
CA ALA A 22 -15.71 -9.73 -17.24
C ALA A 22 -14.69 -8.72 -16.70
N LYS A 23 -15.16 -7.73 -15.92
CA LYS A 23 -14.29 -6.84 -15.18
C LYS A 23 -14.01 -7.49 -13.83
N ALA A 24 -12.74 -7.80 -13.58
CA ALA A 24 -12.25 -8.08 -12.23
C ALA A 24 -11.88 -6.77 -11.54
N GLU A 25 -12.05 -6.74 -10.23
CA GLU A 25 -11.46 -5.68 -9.42
C GLU A 25 -9.94 -5.83 -9.40
N THR A 26 -9.23 -4.71 -9.50
CA THR A 26 -7.79 -4.67 -9.36
C THR A 26 -7.44 -4.14 -7.97
N ILE A 27 -6.67 -4.91 -7.20
CA ILE A 27 -6.23 -4.53 -5.86
C ILE A 27 -4.76 -4.17 -5.83
N VAL A 28 -4.37 -3.40 -4.82
CA VAL A 28 -2.95 -3.14 -4.49
C VAL A 28 -2.38 -4.28 -3.65
N THR A 29 -1.18 -4.76 -4.01
CA THR A 29 -0.53 -5.90 -3.34
C THR A 29 0.66 -5.52 -2.45
N THR A 30 1.07 -4.25 -2.47
CA THR A 30 2.15 -3.70 -1.63
C THR A 30 1.59 -2.81 -0.53
N ASP A 31 2.28 -2.72 0.61
CA ASP A 31 1.83 -1.93 1.77
C ASP A 31 1.42 -0.50 1.40
N VAL A 32 2.27 0.15 0.59
CA VAL A 32 2.06 1.51 0.08
C VAL A 32 2.48 1.57 -1.38
N LEU A 33 1.52 1.88 -2.25
CA LEU A 33 1.72 2.10 -3.68
C LEU A 33 1.68 3.59 -3.98
N ASN A 34 2.79 4.10 -4.49
CA ASN A 34 2.91 5.48 -4.94
C ASN A 34 2.10 5.72 -6.21
N VAL A 35 1.29 6.78 -6.21
CA VAL A 35 0.51 7.23 -7.38
C VAL A 35 1.18 8.45 -7.99
N ARG A 36 1.38 8.41 -9.30
CA ARG A 36 2.22 9.34 -10.04
C ARG A 36 1.48 10.04 -11.17
N GLU A 37 1.95 11.23 -11.53
CA GLU A 37 1.36 12.04 -12.60
C GLU A 37 1.64 11.45 -13.99
N ASN A 38 2.78 10.80 -14.18
CA ASN A 38 3.18 10.16 -15.44
C ASN A 38 3.65 8.72 -15.18
N PRO A 39 3.68 7.84 -16.19
CA PRO A 39 4.12 6.44 -16.05
C PRO A 39 5.64 6.33 -15.98
N ASN A 40 6.27 6.99 -15.00
CA ASN A 40 7.69 6.87 -14.69
C ASN A 40 7.97 7.24 -13.23
N VAL A 41 9.05 6.68 -12.67
CA VAL A 41 9.42 6.82 -11.24
C VAL A 41 9.97 8.20 -10.86
N GLU A 42 10.33 9.03 -11.83
CA GLU A 42 10.83 10.39 -11.60
C GLU A 42 9.70 11.43 -11.58
N SER A 43 8.51 11.04 -12.03
CA SER A 43 7.38 11.95 -12.10
C SER A 43 6.82 12.27 -10.73
N LYS A 44 6.15 13.43 -10.66
CA LYS A 44 5.53 13.96 -9.45
C LYS A 44 4.62 12.93 -8.79
N LEU A 45 4.80 12.76 -7.48
CA LEU A 45 3.89 11.99 -6.65
C LEU A 45 2.60 12.78 -6.45
N VAL A 46 1.47 12.21 -6.85
CA VAL A 46 0.13 12.82 -6.75
C VAL A 46 -0.75 12.14 -5.69
N GLY A 47 -0.32 10.99 -5.16
CA GLY A 47 -1.02 10.31 -4.09
C GLY A 47 -0.36 9.00 -3.68
N LYS A 48 -1.00 8.29 -2.77
CA LYS A 48 -0.64 6.94 -2.32
C LYS A 48 -1.90 6.11 -2.16
N VAL A 49 -1.79 4.83 -2.49
CA VAL A 49 -2.84 3.83 -2.28
C VAL A 49 -2.27 2.71 -1.44
N LEU A 50 -3.10 2.09 -0.60
CA LEU A 50 -2.67 1.11 0.38
C LEU A 50 -2.96 -0.31 -0.09
N SER A 51 -2.21 -1.27 0.43
CA SER A 51 -2.49 -2.70 0.22
C SER A 51 -3.96 -3.04 0.45
N GLY A 52 -4.52 -3.88 -0.42
CA GLY A 52 -5.91 -4.31 -0.39
C GLY A 52 -6.92 -3.30 -0.95
N ASN A 53 -6.55 -2.02 -1.15
CA ASN A 53 -7.46 -1.06 -1.77
C ASN A 53 -7.71 -1.44 -3.23
N THR A 54 -8.96 -1.27 -3.66
CA THR A 54 -9.36 -1.42 -5.06
C THR A 54 -9.00 -0.18 -5.88
N LEU A 55 -8.68 -0.39 -7.15
CA LEU A 55 -8.31 0.65 -8.10
C LEU A 55 -9.36 0.78 -9.20
N ASP A 56 -9.76 2.02 -9.51
CA ASP A 56 -10.55 2.32 -10.71
C ASP A 56 -9.62 2.36 -11.93
N VAL A 57 -9.38 1.19 -12.52
CA VAL A 57 -8.42 1.00 -13.62
C VAL A 57 -9.02 1.41 -14.95
N ILE A 58 -8.27 2.27 -15.66
CA ILE A 58 -8.56 2.70 -17.03
C ILE A 58 -7.86 1.78 -18.03
N ASN A 59 -6.55 1.56 -17.87
CA ASN A 59 -5.74 0.71 -18.76
C ASN A 59 -4.43 0.30 -18.06
N THR A 60 -3.76 -0.75 -18.55
CA THR A 60 -2.40 -1.11 -18.14
C THR A 60 -1.53 -1.39 -19.35
N GLU A 61 -0.43 -0.63 -19.48
CA GLU A 61 0.51 -0.73 -20.59
C GLU A 61 1.93 -0.43 -20.10
N ASN A 62 2.93 -1.09 -20.70
CA ASN A 62 4.35 -0.82 -20.45
C ASN A 62 4.74 -0.82 -18.95
N GLY A 63 4.15 -1.72 -18.16
CA GLY A 63 4.43 -1.84 -16.72
C GLY A 63 3.72 -0.80 -15.84
N TRP A 64 2.84 0.03 -16.39
CA TRP A 64 2.09 1.04 -15.64
C TRP A 64 0.59 0.86 -15.79
N THR A 65 -0.11 0.91 -14.68
CA THR A 65 -1.57 0.93 -14.62
C THR A 65 -2.04 2.38 -14.52
N LYS A 66 -2.78 2.84 -15.53
CA LYS A 66 -3.50 4.12 -15.49
C LYS A 66 -4.79 3.94 -14.70
N ILE A 67 -4.98 4.77 -13.70
CA ILE A 67 -6.13 4.75 -12.78
C ILE A 67 -6.83 6.11 -12.75
N LYS A 68 -8.10 6.10 -12.30
CA LYS A 68 -8.83 7.30 -11.94
C LYS A 68 -8.73 7.53 -10.42
N LEU A 69 -8.05 8.59 -10.00
CA LEU A 69 -7.93 9.00 -8.61
C LEU A 69 -8.57 10.37 -8.43
N ASN A 70 -9.60 10.48 -7.58
CA ASN A 70 -10.32 11.73 -7.30
C ASN A 70 -10.79 12.46 -8.58
N GLY A 71 -11.25 11.70 -9.58
CA GLY A 71 -11.71 12.23 -10.86
C GLY A 71 -10.61 12.60 -11.87
N LYS A 72 -9.33 12.47 -11.51
CA LYS A 72 -8.18 12.73 -12.40
C LYS A 72 -7.47 11.45 -12.80
N GLU A 73 -6.84 11.45 -13.96
CA GLU A 73 -5.96 10.36 -14.38
C GLU A 73 -4.64 10.40 -13.60
N ALA A 74 -4.17 9.23 -13.18
CA ALA A 74 -2.87 9.05 -12.57
C ALA A 74 -2.34 7.63 -12.86
N PHE A 75 -1.10 7.36 -12.48
CA PHE A 75 -0.39 6.13 -12.82
C PHE A 75 0.18 5.45 -11.58
N VAL A 76 0.08 4.12 -11.53
CA VAL A 76 0.73 3.27 -10.52
C VAL A 76 1.53 2.17 -11.23
N SER A 77 2.56 1.63 -10.57
CA SER A 77 3.30 0.50 -11.13
C SER A 77 2.41 -0.74 -11.16
N ALA A 78 2.30 -1.40 -12.31
CA ALA A 78 1.47 -2.57 -12.51
C ALA A 78 1.99 -3.80 -11.75
N GLU A 79 3.27 -3.82 -11.38
CA GLU A 79 3.87 -4.92 -10.61
C GLU A 79 3.26 -5.06 -9.20
N PHE A 80 2.68 -3.98 -8.69
CA PHE A 80 2.05 -3.90 -7.37
C PHE A 80 0.52 -3.88 -7.45
N THR A 81 -0.03 -4.23 -8.61
CA THR A 81 -1.46 -4.39 -8.81
C THR A 81 -1.78 -5.85 -9.13
N ARG A 82 -3.00 -6.29 -8.82
CA ARG A 82 -3.43 -7.64 -9.14
C ARG A 82 -4.92 -7.68 -9.42
N SER A 83 -5.26 -8.25 -10.56
CA SER A 83 -6.63 -8.63 -10.92
C SER A 83 -6.77 -10.14 -10.76
N THR A 84 -7.89 -10.58 -10.18
CA THR A 84 -8.19 -12.01 -9.97
C THR A 84 -9.41 -12.40 -10.78
N TYR A 85 -9.25 -13.42 -11.62
CA TYR A 85 -10.31 -13.99 -12.44
C TYR A 85 -10.54 -15.46 -12.09
N TYR A 86 -11.77 -15.92 -12.26
CA TYR A 86 -12.17 -17.31 -12.06
C TYR A 86 -12.73 -17.86 -13.37
N VAL A 87 -12.36 -19.09 -13.70
CA VAL A 87 -12.82 -19.76 -14.92
C VAL A 87 -14.26 -20.25 -14.77
N THR A 88 -15.15 -19.86 -15.68
CA THR A 88 -16.57 -20.25 -15.65
C THR A 88 -16.85 -21.50 -16.48
N ALA A 89 -16.04 -21.75 -17.52
CA ALA A 89 -16.16 -22.90 -18.42
C ALA A 89 -15.68 -24.20 -17.76
N GLY A 90 -16.24 -25.34 -18.20
CA GLY A 90 -15.77 -26.66 -17.73
C GLY A 90 -14.28 -26.88 -18.01
N VAL A 91 -13.84 -26.50 -19.20
CA VAL A 91 -12.44 -26.50 -19.63
C VAL A 91 -12.22 -25.27 -20.52
N LEU A 92 -11.16 -24.51 -20.24
CA LEU A 92 -10.74 -23.32 -20.97
C LEU A 92 -9.31 -23.52 -21.49
N ASN A 93 -9.08 -23.37 -22.79
CA ASN A 93 -7.74 -23.47 -23.35
C ASN A 93 -6.91 -22.21 -23.04
N VAL A 94 -5.68 -22.41 -22.60
CA VAL A 94 -4.65 -21.37 -22.56
C VAL A 94 -3.90 -21.39 -23.88
N ARG A 95 -3.76 -20.24 -24.52
CA ARG A 95 -3.24 -20.11 -25.88
C ARG A 95 -1.98 -19.26 -25.95
N ALA A 96 -1.17 -19.49 -26.97
CA ALA A 96 0.08 -18.76 -27.21
C ALA A 96 -0.15 -17.36 -27.80
N GLY A 97 -1.34 -17.09 -28.36
CA GLY A 97 -1.72 -15.77 -28.86
C GLY A 97 -3.17 -15.43 -28.55
N ALA A 98 -3.50 -14.14 -28.66
CA ALA A 98 -4.85 -13.60 -28.48
C ALA A 98 -5.77 -13.91 -29.69
N ASN A 99 -5.89 -15.19 -30.07
CA ASN A 99 -6.75 -15.67 -31.15
C ASN A 99 -7.01 -17.18 -31.03
N THR A 100 -8.05 -17.67 -31.70
CA THR A 100 -8.50 -19.07 -31.64
C THR A 100 -7.63 -20.07 -32.41
N ASP A 101 -6.76 -19.58 -33.28
CA ASP A 101 -5.98 -20.42 -34.21
C ASP A 101 -4.55 -20.66 -33.70
N SER A 102 -4.15 -19.94 -32.65
CA SER A 102 -2.85 -20.08 -32.00
C SER A 102 -2.72 -21.39 -31.22
N GLU A 103 -1.47 -21.80 -31.01
CA GLU A 103 -1.09 -22.99 -30.25
C GLU A 103 -1.73 -23.01 -28.86
N ILE A 104 -2.21 -24.18 -28.43
CA ILE A 104 -2.74 -24.40 -27.08
C ILE A 104 -1.55 -24.74 -26.18
N LEU A 105 -1.22 -23.84 -25.26
CA LEU A 105 -0.17 -24.02 -24.25
C LEU A 105 -0.63 -24.91 -23.09
N GLY A 106 -1.94 -24.98 -22.83
CA GLY A 106 -2.49 -25.70 -21.71
C GLY A 106 -4.00 -25.54 -21.57
N LYS A 107 -4.52 -25.95 -20.41
CA LYS A 107 -5.94 -25.92 -20.08
C LYS A 107 -6.14 -25.50 -18.63
N LEU A 108 -7.20 -24.76 -18.39
CA LEU A 108 -7.73 -24.45 -17.07
C LEU A 108 -9.10 -25.11 -16.93
N ASN A 109 -9.46 -25.55 -15.75
CA ASN A 109 -10.76 -26.13 -15.43
C ASN A 109 -11.67 -25.08 -14.80
N LYS A 110 -12.95 -25.41 -14.69
CA LYS A 110 -13.92 -24.60 -13.95
C LYS A 110 -13.39 -24.28 -12.55
N ASP A 111 -13.60 -23.03 -12.14
CA ASP A 111 -13.22 -22.45 -10.85
C ASP A 111 -11.70 -22.26 -10.64
N ASP A 112 -10.86 -22.63 -11.62
CA ASP A 112 -9.44 -22.27 -11.59
C ASP A 112 -9.26 -20.75 -11.52
N VAL A 113 -8.23 -20.33 -10.79
CA VAL A 113 -7.92 -18.93 -10.51
C VAL A 113 -6.82 -18.44 -11.43
N ILE A 114 -7.01 -17.26 -12.01
CA ILE A 114 -6.02 -16.54 -12.80
C ILE A 114 -5.74 -15.21 -12.11
N GLU A 115 -4.49 -15.05 -11.67
CA GLU A 115 -3.99 -13.77 -11.19
C GLU A 115 -3.14 -13.10 -12.27
N THR A 116 -3.38 -11.82 -12.52
CA THR A 116 -2.63 -11.10 -13.55
C THR A 116 -2.50 -9.62 -13.23
N THR A 117 -1.39 -9.04 -13.69
CA THR A 117 -1.16 -7.59 -13.71
C THR A 117 -1.65 -6.95 -15.00
N ASN A 118 -1.99 -7.76 -16.03
CA ASN A 118 -2.45 -7.29 -17.32
C ASN A 118 -3.96 -7.08 -17.35
N GLN A 119 -4.40 -6.20 -18.23
CA GLN A 119 -5.81 -5.95 -18.49
C GLN A 119 -6.28 -6.73 -19.72
N VAL A 120 -7.61 -6.87 -19.83
CA VAL A 120 -8.26 -7.45 -21.00
C VAL A 120 -8.03 -6.57 -22.23
N GLN A 121 -7.57 -7.17 -23.32
CA GLN A 121 -7.45 -6.51 -24.62
C GLN A 121 -8.09 -7.38 -25.69
N ASN A 122 -8.98 -6.79 -26.49
CA ASN A 122 -9.68 -7.48 -27.58
C ASN A 122 -10.35 -8.80 -27.15
N GLU A 123 -10.99 -8.83 -25.99
CA GLU A 123 -11.65 -10.04 -25.41
C GLU A 123 -10.70 -11.17 -25.00
N TRP A 124 -9.39 -10.92 -24.98
CA TRP A 124 -8.38 -11.84 -24.46
C TRP A 124 -7.73 -11.27 -23.21
N LEU A 125 -7.53 -12.13 -22.22
CA LEU A 125 -6.75 -11.83 -21.03
C LEU A 125 -5.36 -12.44 -21.20
N GLN A 126 -4.34 -11.59 -21.08
CA GLN A 126 -2.95 -12.02 -21.01
C GLN A 126 -2.56 -12.29 -19.54
N PHE A 127 -1.78 -13.34 -19.29
CA PHE A 127 -1.25 -13.66 -17.98
C PHE A 127 0.02 -14.52 -18.09
N ASP A 128 0.76 -14.65 -16.98
CA ASP A 128 1.84 -15.64 -16.89
C ASP A 128 1.25 -17.03 -16.69
N TYR A 129 1.62 -17.96 -17.58
CA TYR A 129 1.26 -19.36 -17.51
C TYR A 129 2.53 -20.19 -17.54
N ASN A 130 2.95 -20.68 -16.38
CA ASN A 130 4.16 -21.49 -16.19
C ASN A 130 5.43 -20.81 -16.76
N GLY A 131 5.59 -19.50 -16.52
CA GLY A 131 6.74 -18.72 -17.00
C GLY A 131 6.69 -18.34 -18.48
N LYS A 132 5.54 -18.54 -19.15
CA LYS A 132 5.29 -18.11 -20.53
C LYS A 132 4.11 -17.16 -20.56
N VAL A 133 4.08 -16.27 -21.55
CA VAL A 133 2.89 -15.45 -21.82
C VAL A 133 1.79 -16.34 -22.40
N GLY A 134 0.65 -16.39 -21.70
CA GLY A 134 -0.54 -17.11 -22.11
C GLY A 134 -1.74 -16.20 -22.30
N TYR A 135 -2.69 -16.63 -23.13
CA TYR A 135 -3.93 -15.92 -23.43
C TYR A 135 -5.15 -16.80 -23.20
N VAL A 136 -6.18 -16.27 -22.56
CA VAL A 136 -7.48 -16.92 -22.38
C VAL A 136 -8.61 -15.98 -22.80
N HIS A 137 -9.73 -16.56 -23.25
CA HIS A 137 -10.87 -15.79 -23.78
C HIS A 137 -11.79 -15.35 -22.64
N VAL A 138 -12.02 -14.04 -22.53
CA VAL A 138 -12.65 -13.38 -21.37
C VAL A 138 -14.11 -13.75 -21.12
N PRO A 139 -14.94 -14.04 -22.14
CA PRO A 139 -16.29 -14.56 -21.93
C PRO A 139 -16.38 -15.84 -21.07
N PHE A 140 -15.27 -16.55 -20.85
CA PHE A 140 -15.20 -17.71 -19.97
C PHE A 140 -14.60 -17.42 -18.59
N LEU A 141 -14.54 -16.14 -18.22
CA LEU A 141 -14.01 -15.67 -16.94
C LEU A 141 -15.06 -14.87 -16.18
N THR A 142 -14.88 -14.77 -14.86
CA THR A 142 -15.61 -13.85 -13.99
C THR A 142 -14.65 -13.23 -12.98
N GLY A 143 -14.87 -11.97 -12.60
CA GLY A 143 -14.16 -11.34 -11.49
C GLY A 143 -14.72 -11.72 -10.12
N THR A 144 -15.91 -12.31 -10.08
CA THR A 144 -16.59 -12.69 -8.84
C THR A 144 -16.19 -14.10 -8.44
N ALA A 145 -15.69 -14.26 -7.22
CA ALA A 145 -15.35 -15.57 -6.67
C ALA A 145 -16.57 -16.51 -6.69
N PRO A 146 -16.39 -17.80 -7.05
CA PRO A 146 -17.47 -18.77 -7.01
C PRO A 146 -17.96 -18.94 -5.56
N VAL A 147 -19.28 -19.00 -5.38
CA VAL A 147 -19.88 -19.32 -4.07
C VAL A 147 -19.64 -20.81 -3.80
N ILE A 148 -18.72 -21.12 -2.89
CA ILE A 148 -18.54 -22.50 -2.42
C ILE A 148 -19.74 -22.83 -1.54
N GLU A 149 -20.75 -23.49 -2.10
CA GLU A 149 -21.80 -24.12 -1.30
C GLU A 149 -21.15 -25.18 -0.41
N LYS A 150 -21.00 -24.86 0.87
CA LYS A 150 -20.69 -25.87 1.89
C LYS A 150 -21.82 -26.90 1.84
N LYS A 151 -21.59 -28.05 1.22
CA LYS A 151 -22.44 -29.22 1.40
C LYS A 151 -22.39 -29.58 2.88
N GLU A 152 -23.42 -29.17 3.60
CA GLU A 152 -23.69 -29.56 4.96
C GLU A 152 -23.82 -31.10 4.95
N VAL A 153 -22.82 -31.78 5.51
CA VAL A 153 -22.88 -33.23 5.69
C VAL A 153 -23.93 -33.44 6.76
N VAL A 154 -25.15 -33.79 6.34
CA VAL A 154 -26.23 -34.19 7.25
C VAL A 154 -25.78 -35.46 7.96
N ALA A 155 -25.18 -35.30 9.14
CA ALA A 155 -24.95 -36.38 10.07
C ALA A 155 -26.34 -36.91 10.49
N GLN A 156 -26.66 -38.12 10.06
CA GLN A 156 -27.83 -38.83 10.53
C GLN A 156 -27.72 -39.01 12.05
N GLU A 157 -28.71 -38.47 12.73
CA GLU A 157 -28.91 -38.47 14.17
C GLU A 157 -29.20 -39.91 14.65
N GLU A 158 -28.25 -40.55 15.34
CA GLU A 158 -28.56 -41.72 16.17
C GLU A 158 -29.13 -41.23 17.51
N ALA A 159 -30.25 -41.85 17.91
CA ALA A 159 -31.09 -41.49 19.05
C ALA A 159 -30.37 -41.53 20.42
N PRO A 160 -30.86 -40.79 21.44
CA PRO A 160 -30.10 -40.46 22.65
C PRO A 160 -30.25 -41.52 23.76
N VAL A 161 -29.12 -41.94 24.34
CA VAL A 161 -29.09 -42.62 25.64
C VAL A 161 -28.79 -41.60 26.73
N LYS A 162 -29.77 -41.45 27.62
CA LYS A 162 -29.74 -40.61 28.82
C LYS A 162 -28.67 -41.11 29.80
N ASN A 163 -27.94 -40.18 30.42
CA ASN A 163 -27.70 -40.26 31.87
C ASN A 163 -27.30 -38.89 32.44
N ASN A 164 -28.05 -38.52 33.49
CA ASN A 164 -27.86 -37.34 34.32
C ASN A 164 -26.62 -37.49 35.20
N THR A 165 -25.85 -36.41 35.40
CA THR A 165 -25.51 -35.96 36.77
C THR A 165 -25.23 -34.45 36.76
N ALA A 166 -25.85 -33.76 37.71
CA ALA A 166 -25.81 -32.32 37.93
C ALA A 166 -24.57 -31.85 38.72
N VAL A 167 -24.23 -30.56 38.60
CA VAL A 167 -23.83 -29.53 39.62
C VAL A 167 -23.28 -28.33 38.81
N LYS A 168 -23.97 -27.20 38.60
CA LYS A 168 -24.42 -26.08 39.47
C LYS A 168 -23.30 -25.23 40.09
N ASN A 169 -23.09 -24.03 39.52
CA ASN A 169 -22.99 -22.69 40.16
C ASN A 169 -22.65 -21.65 39.05
N LYS A 170 -23.47 -20.61 38.74
CA LYS A 170 -23.76 -19.34 39.48
C LYS A 170 -22.47 -18.68 40.00
N GLU A 171 -22.14 -17.40 39.81
CA GLU A 171 -22.91 -16.19 39.49
C GLU A 171 -21.90 -15.05 39.21
N SER A 172 -22.21 -14.17 38.24
CA SER A 172 -22.16 -12.68 38.31
C SER A 172 -21.02 -11.88 39.01
N VAL A 173 -20.62 -10.73 38.42
CA VAL A 173 -20.99 -9.34 38.84
C VAL A 173 -20.05 -8.26 38.24
N LYS A 174 -20.67 -7.17 37.74
CA LYS A 174 -20.15 -5.85 37.36
C LYS A 174 -19.61 -5.03 38.56
N SER A 175 -18.75 -4.02 38.32
CA SER A 175 -18.87 -2.61 38.80
C SER A 175 -17.62 -1.84 38.35
N ASN A 176 -17.65 -0.72 37.61
CA ASN A 176 -18.13 0.65 37.85
C ASN A 176 -17.33 1.51 38.86
N ASP A 177 -16.92 2.68 38.33
CA ASP A 177 -16.88 4.03 38.92
C ASP A 177 -15.59 4.62 39.54
N SER A 178 -14.97 5.52 38.76
CA SER A 178 -14.75 6.97 38.96
C SER A 178 -14.28 7.61 40.29
N ILE A 179 -13.45 8.67 40.11
CA ILE A 179 -13.50 10.04 40.67
C ILE A 179 -12.16 10.57 41.27
N LYS A 180 -11.83 11.77 40.76
CA LYS A 180 -10.84 12.81 41.09
C LYS A 180 -10.73 13.20 42.59
N ASN A 181 -9.61 13.82 42.99
CA ASN A 181 -9.43 15.29 43.09
C ASN A 181 -8.45 15.75 44.22
N VAL A 182 -7.88 16.94 43.99
CA VAL A 182 -7.38 17.98 44.92
C VAL A 182 -5.87 18.12 45.24
N GLU A 183 -5.49 19.38 45.00
CA GLU A 183 -4.28 20.18 45.11
C GLU A 183 -3.78 20.55 46.53
N SER A 184 -2.51 20.96 46.56
CA SER A 184 -1.92 22.10 47.30
C SER A 184 -1.62 22.05 48.80
N SER A 185 -0.32 22.07 49.15
CA SER A 185 0.29 23.20 49.91
C SER A 185 1.83 23.05 50.08
N LYS A 186 2.54 24.17 49.86
CA LYS A 186 3.93 24.52 50.25
C LYS A 186 3.88 25.25 51.63
N PRO A 187 4.97 25.66 52.32
CA PRO A 187 6.42 25.61 52.01
C PRO A 187 7.35 25.19 53.19
N VAL A 188 8.68 25.12 52.96
CA VAL A 188 9.79 25.71 53.78
C VAL A 188 11.16 25.20 53.27
N VAL A 189 12.10 26.14 53.19
CA VAL A 189 13.50 26.12 52.69
C VAL A 189 14.41 25.86 53.93
N LYS A 190 15.47 25.05 53.99
CA LYS A 190 16.80 25.04 53.31
C LYS A 190 17.61 23.93 54.01
N GLU A 191 18.32 23.07 53.30
CA GLU A 191 19.74 22.74 53.58
C GLU A 191 20.31 21.79 52.51
N LYS A 192 21.50 22.13 52.02
CA LYS A 192 22.34 21.38 51.09
C LYS A 192 23.32 20.56 51.96
N PRO A 193 23.55 19.25 51.69
CA PRO A 193 24.74 18.90 50.91
C PRO A 193 24.70 17.60 50.09
N ALA A 194 25.69 17.54 49.17
CA ALA A 194 26.33 16.38 48.55
C ALA A 194 25.60 15.68 47.38
N ALA A 195 25.95 16.12 46.17
CA ALA A 195 25.73 15.41 44.92
C ALA A 195 26.66 14.19 44.79
N LYS A 196 26.08 13.05 44.44
CA LYS A 196 26.71 11.90 43.76
C LYS A 196 25.91 11.59 42.48
N PRO A 197 26.55 11.04 41.44
CA PRO A 197 26.46 11.58 40.09
C PRO A 197 25.22 11.11 39.31
N VAL A 198 24.60 12.06 38.60
CA VAL A 198 23.60 11.81 37.56
C VAL A 198 24.31 11.19 36.36
N ALA A 199 23.81 10.04 35.91
CA ALA A 199 24.30 9.34 34.75
C ALA A 199 24.27 10.25 33.51
N LYS A 200 25.44 10.43 32.91
CA LYS A 200 25.71 11.18 31.70
C LYS A 200 25.01 10.49 30.52
N SER A 201 23.99 11.13 29.96
CA SER A 201 23.46 10.78 28.65
C SER A 201 24.59 10.95 27.63
N THR A 202 25.07 9.84 27.08
CA THR A 202 26.11 9.82 26.06
C THR A 202 25.56 10.43 24.78
N GLU A 203 25.95 11.66 24.46
CA GLU A 203 25.86 12.20 23.10
C GLU A 203 26.71 11.29 22.19
N LYS A 204 26.05 10.57 21.28
CA LYS A 204 26.72 9.74 20.27
C LYS A 204 27.47 10.69 19.33
N SER A 205 28.81 10.64 19.37
CA SER A 205 29.69 11.46 18.52
C SER A 205 29.36 11.26 17.04
N ALA A 206 29.46 12.34 16.26
CA ALA A 206 29.22 12.31 14.81
C ALA A 206 30.05 11.19 14.14
N PRO A 207 29.48 10.40 13.21
CA PRO A 207 30.19 9.32 12.53
C PRO A 207 31.38 9.85 11.69
N THR A 208 32.46 9.08 11.60
CA THR A 208 33.63 9.40 10.76
C THR A 208 33.40 8.89 9.32
N GLY A 209 33.36 9.80 8.34
CA GLY A 209 33.07 9.50 6.93
C GLY A 209 31.73 10.06 6.44
N GLY A 210 31.53 10.17 5.12
CA GLY A 210 30.28 10.67 4.50
C GLY A 210 30.31 12.15 4.08
N ARG A 211 29.42 12.53 3.15
CA ARG A 211 29.28 13.92 2.67
C ARG A 211 28.62 14.76 3.76
N GLU A 212 29.32 15.78 4.25
CA GLU A 212 28.80 16.75 5.21
C GLU A 212 28.20 17.96 4.49
N ILE A 213 27.01 18.39 4.94
CA ILE A 213 26.27 19.52 4.39
C ILE A 213 25.69 20.31 5.56
N THR A 214 25.79 21.64 5.50
CA THR A 214 25.06 22.53 6.42
C THR A 214 23.69 22.83 5.83
N VAL A 215 22.64 22.63 6.62
CA VAL A 215 21.25 22.81 6.21
C VAL A 215 20.47 23.63 7.23
N GLU A 216 19.39 24.27 6.79
CA GLU A 216 18.36 24.78 7.69
C GLU A 216 17.41 23.63 8.06
N ALA A 217 17.30 23.32 9.35
CA ALA A 217 16.42 22.27 9.86
C ALA A 217 15.24 22.86 10.62
N THR A 218 14.04 22.35 10.33
CA THR A 218 12.83 22.48 11.13
C THR A 218 12.43 21.11 11.70
N ALA A 219 11.29 21.03 12.39
CA ALA A 219 10.68 19.77 12.80
C ALA A 219 9.19 19.72 12.44
N TYR A 220 8.70 18.51 12.18
CA TYR A 220 7.30 18.19 11.91
C TYR A 220 6.84 17.00 12.75
N THR A 221 5.53 16.81 12.87
CA THR A 221 4.97 15.68 13.62
C THR A 221 4.28 14.68 12.71
N ALA A 222 3.83 13.56 13.28
CA ALA A 222 3.00 12.59 12.59
C ALA A 222 1.50 12.97 12.58
N ASP A 223 1.15 14.24 12.80
CA ASP A 223 -0.24 14.69 12.82
C ASP A 223 -0.86 14.65 11.40
N PRO A 224 -1.99 13.93 11.20
CA PRO A 224 -2.68 13.88 9.91
C PRO A 224 -3.13 15.25 9.37
N SER A 225 -3.38 16.23 10.23
CA SER A 225 -3.77 17.59 9.83
C SER A 225 -2.62 18.37 9.18
N GLU A 226 -1.37 18.05 9.51
CA GLU A 226 -0.17 18.66 8.95
C GLU A 226 0.26 17.97 7.64
N ASN A 227 0.10 16.65 7.58
CA ASN A 227 0.70 15.80 6.55
C ASN A 227 -0.30 15.20 5.55
N GLY A 228 -1.60 15.29 5.84
CA GLY A 228 -2.63 14.52 5.18
C GLY A 228 -2.71 13.08 5.69
N SER A 229 -3.85 12.42 5.43
CA SER A 229 -4.10 11.04 5.80
C SER A 229 -4.45 10.19 4.59
N TYR A 230 -3.86 9.01 4.51
CA TYR A 230 -4.15 8.00 3.49
C TYR A 230 -4.71 6.77 4.20
N GLY A 231 -6.04 6.60 4.16
CA GLY A 231 -6.72 5.51 4.86
C GLY A 231 -6.46 5.50 6.37
N GLY A 232 -6.45 6.68 7.00
CA GLY A 232 -6.20 6.83 8.45
C GLY A 232 -4.73 6.86 8.85
N ARG A 233 -3.80 6.79 7.89
CA ARG A 233 -2.35 6.75 8.14
C ARG A 233 -1.61 7.96 7.60
N VAL A 234 -0.60 8.41 8.33
CA VAL A 234 0.37 9.42 7.88
C VAL A 234 1.59 8.70 7.34
N LEU A 235 1.86 8.89 6.06
CA LEU A 235 2.87 8.12 5.33
C LEU A 235 3.96 9.03 4.77
N THR A 236 5.23 8.72 5.05
CA THR A 236 6.38 9.40 4.45
C THR A 236 6.45 9.12 2.95
N ALA A 237 7.17 9.92 2.16
CA ALA A 237 7.40 9.70 0.72
C ALA A 237 7.84 8.26 0.36
N MET A 238 8.62 7.60 1.23
CA MET A 238 9.02 6.19 1.09
C MET A 238 8.00 5.16 1.60
N GLY A 239 6.85 5.61 2.13
CA GLY A 239 5.76 4.75 2.58
C GLY A 239 5.87 4.32 4.05
N HIS A 240 6.76 4.91 4.85
CA HIS A 240 6.81 4.60 6.28
C HIS A 240 5.57 5.14 7.01
N ASP A 241 4.94 4.29 7.81
CA ASP A 241 3.76 4.64 8.60
C ASP A 241 4.15 5.35 9.90
N LEU A 242 3.98 6.67 9.92
CA LEU A 242 4.25 7.52 11.07
C LEU A 242 3.13 7.51 12.10
N THR A 243 1.91 7.11 11.74
CA THR A 243 0.81 6.97 12.70
C THR A 243 1.10 5.82 13.66
N ALA A 244 1.62 4.71 13.14
CA ALA A 244 2.09 3.60 13.97
C ALA A 244 3.45 3.90 14.64
N ASN A 245 4.29 4.75 14.03
CA ASN A 245 5.67 5.01 14.46
C ASN A 245 5.98 6.52 14.55
N PRO A 246 5.34 7.28 15.46
CA PRO A 246 5.46 8.74 15.49
C PRO A 246 6.85 9.24 15.92
N ASN A 247 7.67 8.37 16.50
CA ASN A 247 9.05 8.65 16.93
C ASN A 247 10.10 8.02 15.99
N MET A 248 9.69 7.56 14.81
CA MET A 248 10.63 7.02 13.84
C MET A 248 11.68 8.08 13.49
N LYS A 249 12.94 7.68 13.31
CA LYS A 249 13.99 8.60 12.91
C LYS A 249 13.98 8.81 11.41
N VAL A 250 12.99 9.56 10.92
CA VAL A 250 12.85 9.96 9.51
C VAL A 250 13.03 11.48 9.39
N ILE A 251 13.68 11.89 8.30
CA ILE A 251 13.75 13.29 7.89
C ILE A 251 13.16 13.49 6.50
N ALA A 252 12.50 14.63 6.31
CA ALA A 252 12.13 15.13 5.00
C ALA A 252 13.30 15.87 4.35
N VAL A 253 13.56 15.60 3.07
CA VAL A 253 14.71 16.17 2.33
C VAL A 253 14.32 16.62 0.92
N ASP A 254 15.22 17.37 0.28
CA ASP A 254 15.25 17.48 -1.18
C ASP A 254 16.05 16.29 -1.77
N PRO A 255 15.43 15.39 -2.55
CA PRO A 255 16.11 14.22 -3.13
C PRO A 255 17.30 14.57 -4.03
N LYS A 256 17.37 15.79 -4.58
CA LYS A 256 18.52 16.25 -5.38
C LYS A 256 19.75 16.57 -4.54
N VAL A 257 19.57 16.80 -3.24
CA VAL A 257 20.64 17.16 -2.29
C VAL A 257 20.98 15.98 -1.40
N ILE A 258 19.97 15.28 -0.87
CA ILE A 258 20.12 14.04 -0.10
C ILE A 258 19.16 13.03 -0.72
N PRO A 259 19.65 11.98 -1.40
CA PRO A 259 18.80 10.96 -1.99
C PRO A 259 17.87 10.31 -0.96
N LEU A 260 16.65 9.97 -1.39
CA LEU A 260 15.75 9.18 -0.54
C LEU A 260 16.34 7.80 -0.28
N GLY A 261 16.13 7.31 0.95
CA GLY A 261 16.68 6.04 1.44
C GLY A 261 18.07 6.15 2.04
N SER A 262 18.76 7.30 1.88
CA SER A 262 20.05 7.52 2.52
C SER A 262 19.95 7.45 4.03
N LYS A 263 20.98 6.87 4.66
CA LYS A 263 21.18 7.00 6.10
C LYS A 263 21.96 8.27 6.36
N VAL A 264 21.49 9.03 7.33
CA VAL A 264 22.10 10.29 7.71
C VAL A 264 22.34 10.36 9.22
N TRP A 265 23.26 11.21 9.62
CA TRP A 265 23.35 11.71 10.98
C TRP A 265 23.08 13.21 10.96
N VAL A 266 22.18 13.66 11.84
CA VAL A 266 21.78 15.06 11.96
C VAL A 266 22.22 15.58 13.32
N GLU A 267 22.99 16.66 13.31
CA GLU A 267 23.48 17.32 14.53
C GLU A 267 22.32 17.67 15.48
N GLY A 268 22.44 17.23 16.73
CA GLY A 268 21.43 17.41 17.76
C GLY A 268 20.19 16.50 17.66
N TYR A 269 20.04 15.70 16.59
CA TYR A 269 18.90 14.79 16.40
C TYR A 269 19.29 13.30 16.34
N GLY A 270 20.49 13.00 15.85
CA GLY A 270 21.07 11.66 15.76
C GLY A 270 20.95 11.01 14.38
N GLU A 271 21.09 9.70 14.32
CA GLU A 271 20.94 8.92 13.09
C GLU A 271 19.47 8.88 12.63
N ALA A 272 19.26 8.99 11.33
CA ALA A 272 17.94 9.00 10.71
C ALA A 272 17.98 8.49 9.26
N ILE A 273 16.81 8.26 8.70
CA ILE A 273 16.59 7.89 7.30
C ILE A 273 16.06 9.12 6.56
N ALA A 274 16.65 9.43 5.41
CA ALA A 274 16.08 10.37 4.44
C ALA A 274 14.86 9.71 3.78
N GLY A 275 13.75 9.65 4.51
CA GLY A 275 12.58 8.81 4.19
C GLY A 275 11.38 9.59 3.67
N ASP A 276 11.45 10.92 3.66
CA ASP A 276 10.30 11.77 3.39
C ASP A 276 10.65 12.97 2.50
N THR A 277 9.64 13.66 1.98
CA THR A 277 9.78 14.89 1.20
C THR A 277 8.65 15.85 1.52
N GLY A 278 8.92 17.15 1.48
CA GLY A 278 7.91 18.19 1.63
C GLY A 278 7.92 19.19 0.47
N GLY A 279 6.77 19.84 0.24
CA GLY A 279 6.66 20.90 -0.77
C GLY A 279 7.62 22.07 -0.50
N ALA A 280 7.81 22.43 0.77
CA ALA A 280 8.70 23.50 1.22
C ALA A 280 10.15 23.05 1.49
N ILE A 281 10.42 21.74 1.43
CA ILE A 281 11.73 21.16 1.68
C ILE A 281 12.46 21.05 0.33
N LYS A 282 13.26 22.08 0.05
CA LYS A 282 13.99 22.28 -1.21
C LYS A 282 15.40 22.78 -0.93
N GLY A 283 16.38 22.33 -1.71
CA GLY A 283 17.79 22.66 -1.52
C GLY A 283 18.33 22.19 -0.18
N ASN A 284 19.12 23.05 0.49
CA ASN A 284 19.75 22.75 1.79
C ASN A 284 18.78 23.00 2.96
N ARG A 285 17.56 22.46 2.87
CA ARG A 285 16.57 22.47 3.95
C ARG A 285 16.14 21.04 4.26
N ILE A 286 15.95 20.74 5.54
CA ILE A 286 15.39 19.47 6.02
C ILE A 286 14.28 19.72 7.04
N ASP A 287 13.45 18.70 7.26
CA ASP A 287 12.50 18.65 8.37
C ASP A 287 12.70 17.35 9.15
N VAL A 288 12.80 17.41 10.48
CA VAL A 288 13.00 16.21 11.31
C VAL A 288 11.70 15.75 11.96
N LEU A 289 11.40 14.45 11.91
CA LEU A 289 10.21 13.91 12.57
C LEU A 289 10.39 13.91 14.09
N VAL A 290 9.44 14.47 14.80
CA VAL A 290 9.38 14.44 16.27
C VAL A 290 8.00 14.01 16.75
N GLY A 291 7.95 13.38 17.92
CA GLY A 291 6.72 12.74 18.41
C GLY A 291 5.63 13.67 18.95
N SER A 292 5.83 14.99 18.97
CA SER A 292 4.83 15.95 19.48
C SER A 292 5.13 17.40 19.08
N ASP A 293 4.10 18.23 19.05
CA ASP A 293 4.20 19.68 18.81
C ASP A 293 5.13 20.37 19.81
N GLY A 294 5.11 19.94 21.07
CA GLY A 294 6.01 20.45 22.10
C GLY A 294 7.48 20.18 21.76
N SER A 295 7.77 19.02 21.17
CA SER A 295 9.12 18.67 20.69
C SER A 295 9.49 19.44 19.43
N ALA A 296 8.53 19.70 18.54
CA ALA A 296 8.75 20.49 17.33
C ALA A 296 9.07 21.96 17.66
N ASN A 297 8.31 22.53 18.59
CA ASN A 297 8.55 23.89 19.11
C ASN A 297 9.89 24.00 19.83
N SER A 298 10.25 23.00 20.64
CA SER A 298 11.55 22.96 21.33
C SER A 298 12.72 22.79 20.36
N TRP A 299 12.51 22.05 19.26
CA TRP A 299 13.51 21.90 18.21
C TRP A 299 13.78 23.23 17.50
N GLY A 300 12.72 23.94 17.12
CA GLY A 300 12.77 25.24 16.44
C GLY A 300 13.39 25.17 15.03
N ARG A 301 13.54 26.34 14.39
CA ARG A 301 14.33 26.47 13.15
C ARG A 301 15.78 26.77 13.49
N LYS A 302 16.71 26.00 12.97
CA LYS A 302 18.15 26.20 13.22
C LYS A 302 19.02 25.66 12.08
N SER A 303 20.24 26.17 12.00
CA SER A 303 21.26 25.65 11.10
C SER A 303 21.94 24.45 11.77
N VAL A 304 22.00 23.31 11.08
CA VAL A 304 22.61 22.07 11.60
C VAL A 304 23.48 21.42 10.53
N LYS A 305 24.45 20.63 10.98
CA LYS A 305 25.22 19.74 10.12
C LYS A 305 24.49 18.42 9.90
N VAL A 306 24.41 18.01 8.64
CA VAL A 306 23.95 16.69 8.23
C VAL A 306 25.08 15.95 7.55
N LYS A 307 25.28 14.70 7.95
CA LYS A 307 26.27 13.81 7.35
C LYS A 307 25.57 12.64 6.70
N VAL A 308 25.72 12.51 5.38
CA VAL A 308 25.19 11.37 4.62
C VAL A 308 26.18 10.22 4.74
N ILE A 309 25.79 9.17 5.45
CA ILE A 309 26.67 8.04 5.82
C ILE A 309 26.52 6.82 4.92
N GLN A 310 25.37 6.68 4.24
CA GLN A 310 25.10 5.63 3.26
C GLN A 310 24.05 6.10 2.25
#